data_AF-A0A150U1S2-F1
#
_entry.id   AF-A0A150U1S2-F1
#
_cell.length_a   1.000
_cell.length_b   1.000
_cell.length_c   1.000
_cell.angle_alpha   90.00
_cell.angle_beta   90.00
_cell.angle_gamma   90.00
#
_symmetry.space_group_name_H-M   'P 1'
#
loop_
_entity.id
_entity.type
_entity.pdbx_description
1 polymer ?
#
loop_
_entity_poly.entity_id
_entity_poly.type
_entity_poly.pdbx_seq_one_letter_code
_entity_poly.pdbx_strand_id
1 'polypeptide(L)'
;MGSKAKTTTAAARSIDDVSEQIFRQVEQSGALPPHLGAPEAVGAALCTLSRRLSGGEARDLASALPSTIQAIVQPCATHRDEDPEVFGRREFLETLAEHLHIDTDQARAVSHAVFAAVEREIPMKEVTDIESQLPADLKELWGRHRAAGSSHAERPADTSLAEPPPRASVDTPAPDQLRDDVGADGTAA
;
A
#
# COMPACT_ATOMS: atom_id res chain seq x y z
N MET A 1 -5.97 -37.44 -41.89
CA MET A 1 -5.03 -37.46 -40.76
C MET A 1 -4.11 -36.26 -40.91
N GLY A 2 -4.25 -35.20 -40.10
CA GLY A 2 -3.64 -35.08 -38.77
C GLY A 2 -2.27 -34.40 -38.97
N SER A 3 -1.91 -33.25 -38.39
CA SER A 3 -2.41 -32.56 -37.22
C SER A 3 -2.07 -31.06 -37.34
N LYS A 4 -2.96 -30.20 -36.85
CA LYS A 4 -2.67 -28.78 -36.62
C LYS A 4 -1.72 -28.67 -35.43
N ALA A 5 -0.47 -28.26 -35.65
CA ALA A 5 0.39 -27.81 -34.58
C ALA A 5 -0.04 -26.41 -34.15
N LYS A 6 -0.50 -26.30 -32.92
CA LYS A 6 -0.97 -25.06 -32.29
C LYS A 6 0.26 -24.31 -31.80
N THR A 7 0.81 -23.41 -32.60
CA THR A 7 1.93 -22.57 -32.18
C THR A 7 1.41 -21.49 -31.24
N THR A 8 1.47 -21.76 -29.92
CA THR A 8 1.33 -20.71 -28.90
C THR A 8 2.69 -20.05 -28.77
N THR A 9 2.94 -19.05 -29.61
CA THR A 9 4.14 -18.23 -29.53
C THR A 9 3.95 -17.20 -28.43
N ALA A 10 4.41 -17.52 -27.22
CA ALA A 10 4.89 -16.51 -26.29
C ALA A 10 6.18 -15.96 -26.90
N ALA A 11 6.05 -14.95 -27.76
CA ALA A 11 7.19 -14.28 -28.37
C ALA A 11 8.03 -13.69 -27.24
N ALA A 12 9.34 -13.97 -27.27
CA ALA A 12 10.31 -13.33 -26.41
C ALA A 12 10.12 -11.82 -26.53
N ARG A 13 9.58 -11.19 -25.48
CA ARG A 13 9.57 -9.74 -25.33
C ARG A 13 11.01 -9.27 -25.57
N SER A 14 11.17 -8.26 -26.43
CA SER A 14 12.41 -7.51 -26.49
C SER A 14 12.75 -7.05 -25.08
N ILE A 15 14.04 -7.00 -24.74
CA ILE A 15 14.52 -6.62 -23.39
C ILE A 15 13.90 -5.27 -22.96
N ASP A 16 13.57 -4.42 -23.93
CA ASP A 16 12.96 -3.12 -23.68
C ASP A 16 11.42 -3.07 -23.70
N ASP A 17 10.73 -4.10 -24.22
CA ASP A 17 9.25 -4.13 -24.22
C ASP A 17 8.70 -4.07 -22.79
N VAL A 18 9.47 -4.57 -21.83
CA VAL A 18 9.14 -4.53 -20.40
C VAL A 18 9.23 -3.11 -19.87
N SER A 19 10.26 -2.33 -20.25
CA SER A 19 10.38 -0.90 -19.90
C SER A 19 9.15 -0.14 -20.40
N GLU A 20 8.80 -0.32 -21.68
CA GLU A 20 7.62 0.31 -22.26
C GLU A 20 6.32 -0.13 -21.57
N GLN A 21 6.24 -1.40 -21.17
CA GLN A 21 5.09 -1.94 -20.47
C GLN A 21 4.94 -1.32 -19.07
N ILE A 22 6.03 -1.02 -18.37
CA ILE A 22 6.01 -0.28 -17.12
C ILE A 22 5.54 1.16 -17.37
N PHE A 23 6.10 1.86 -18.35
CA PHE A 23 5.68 3.23 -18.68
C PHE A 23 4.20 3.31 -19.03
N ARG A 24 3.71 2.40 -19.89
CA ARG A 24 2.28 2.30 -20.22
C ARG A 24 1.41 2.03 -18.99
N GLN A 25 1.85 1.18 -18.06
CA GLN A 25 1.11 0.93 -16.82
C GLN A 25 1.01 2.18 -15.94
N VAL A 26 2.08 2.97 -15.85
CA VAL A 26 2.09 4.23 -15.10
C VAL A 26 1.18 5.26 -15.77
N GLU A 27 1.24 5.41 -17.10
CA GLU A 27 0.35 6.34 -17.84
C GLU A 27 -1.14 5.95 -17.68
N GLN A 28 -1.44 4.65 -17.80
CA GLN A 28 -2.80 4.13 -17.68
C GLN A 28 -3.37 4.18 -16.26
N SER A 29 -2.54 4.43 -15.25
CA SER A 29 -3.00 4.60 -13.87
C SER A 29 -3.82 5.88 -13.65
N GLY A 30 -3.65 6.88 -14.53
CA GLY A 30 -4.24 8.21 -14.35
C GLY A 30 -3.58 9.07 -13.27
N ALA A 31 -2.44 8.63 -12.71
CA ALA A 31 -1.72 9.36 -11.67
C ALA A 31 -0.83 10.50 -12.20
N LEU A 32 -0.53 10.53 -13.50
CA LEU A 32 0.34 11.54 -14.09
C LEU A 32 -0.46 12.78 -14.51
N PRO A 33 -0.04 14.00 -14.12
CA PRO A 33 -0.58 15.21 -14.71
C PRO A 33 -0.17 15.35 -16.19
N PRO A 34 -0.86 16.16 -17.00
CA PRO A 34 -0.66 16.21 -18.45
C PRO A 34 0.74 16.62 -18.92
N HIS A 35 1.51 17.30 -18.08
CA HIS A 35 2.86 17.78 -18.40
C HIS A 35 3.97 16.81 -18.00
N LEU A 36 3.65 15.75 -17.24
CA LEU A 36 4.62 14.82 -16.69
C LEU A 36 4.62 13.50 -17.47
N GLY A 37 5.79 13.10 -17.98
CA GLY A 37 5.96 11.83 -18.69
C GLY A 37 6.24 10.66 -17.74
N ALA A 38 5.85 9.44 -18.13
CA ALA A 38 6.14 8.25 -17.35
C ALA A 38 7.64 7.97 -17.13
N PRO A 39 8.55 8.16 -18.12
CA PRO A 39 9.98 7.96 -17.89
C PRO A 39 10.55 8.87 -16.79
N GLU A 40 10.11 10.12 -16.76
CA GLU A 40 10.52 11.11 -15.75
C GLU A 40 9.97 10.74 -14.37
N ALA A 41 8.67 10.42 -14.29
CA ALA A 41 8.04 9.98 -13.05
C ALA A 41 8.68 8.72 -12.46
N VAL A 42 8.95 7.71 -13.30
CA VAL A 42 9.62 6.46 -12.91
C VAL A 42 11.04 6.74 -12.44
N GLY A 43 11.80 7.52 -13.21
CA GLY A 43 13.17 7.89 -12.85
C GLY A 43 13.25 8.62 -11.51
N ALA A 44 12.42 9.65 -11.31
CA ALA A 44 12.40 10.44 -10.09
C ALA A 44 12.02 9.61 -8.86
N ALA A 45 10.99 8.76 -8.98
CA ALA A 45 10.55 7.91 -7.88
C ALA A 45 11.60 6.85 -7.50
N LEU A 46 12.20 6.17 -8.48
CA LEU A 46 13.21 5.13 -8.23
C LEU A 46 14.55 5.71 -7.78
N CYS A 47 14.97 6.87 -8.29
CA CYS A 47 16.15 7.58 -7.78
C CYS A 47 15.93 8.14 -6.36
N THR A 48 14.71 8.51 -6.00
CA THR A 48 14.39 8.88 -4.61
C THR A 48 14.40 7.65 -3.72
N LEU A 49 13.84 6.54 -4.19
CA LEU A 49 13.83 5.29 -3.44
C LEU A 49 15.26 4.76 -3.19
N SER A 50 16.12 4.81 -4.19
CA SER A 50 17.50 4.30 -4.09
C SER A 50 18.30 4.98 -2.97
N ARG A 51 18.02 6.26 -2.67
CA ARG A 51 18.62 6.98 -1.54
C ARG A 51 18.28 6.38 -0.18
N ARG A 52 17.10 5.76 -0.04
CA ARG A 52 16.67 5.09 1.19
C ARG A 52 17.30 3.73 1.40
N LEU A 53 17.76 3.09 0.32
CA LEU A 53 18.35 1.76 0.35
C LEU A 53 19.82 1.84 0.71
N SER A 54 20.40 0.72 1.16
CA SER A 54 21.86 0.62 1.22
C SER A 54 22.46 0.71 -0.19
N GLY A 55 23.75 1.05 -0.30
CA GLY A 55 24.43 1.18 -1.59
C GLY A 55 24.41 -0.12 -2.40
N GLY A 56 24.53 -1.27 -1.74
CA GLY A 56 24.36 -2.59 -2.36
C GLY A 56 22.96 -2.78 -2.93
N GLU A 57 21.94 -2.59 -2.09
CA GLU A 57 20.52 -2.78 -2.45
C GLU A 57 20.06 -1.80 -3.54
N ALA A 58 20.58 -0.58 -3.55
CA ALA A 58 20.32 0.39 -4.62
C ALA A 58 20.85 -0.07 -5.99
N ARG A 59 22.02 -0.71 -6.01
CA ARG A 59 22.62 -1.28 -7.24
C ARG A 59 21.93 -2.55 -7.66
N ASP A 60 21.48 -3.37 -6.71
CA ASP A 60 20.72 -4.58 -6.98
C ASP A 60 19.35 -4.22 -7.57
N LEU A 61 18.64 -3.22 -7.00
CA LEU A 61 17.46 -2.62 -7.61
C LEU A 61 17.74 -2.18 -9.06
N ALA A 62 18.79 -1.38 -9.29
CA ALA A 62 19.11 -0.91 -10.64
C ALA A 62 19.44 -2.06 -11.63
N SER A 63 20.10 -3.11 -11.13
CA SER A 63 20.45 -4.31 -11.90
C SER A 63 19.26 -5.19 -12.24
N ALA A 64 18.22 -5.16 -11.40
CA ALA A 64 16.97 -5.89 -11.60
C ALA A 64 16.00 -5.23 -12.58
N LEU A 65 16.20 -3.94 -12.90
CA LEU A 65 15.31 -3.18 -13.78
C LEU A 65 15.55 -3.51 -15.27
N PRO A 66 14.49 -3.43 -16.11
CA PRO A 66 14.62 -3.47 -17.56
C PRO A 66 15.56 -2.39 -18.11
N SER A 67 16.22 -2.65 -19.25
CA SER A 67 17.39 -1.88 -19.73
C SER A 67 17.18 -0.37 -19.81
N THR A 68 16.04 0.12 -20.33
CA THR A 68 15.81 1.57 -20.42
C THR A 68 15.61 2.20 -19.05
N ILE A 69 14.89 1.54 -18.15
CA ILE A 69 14.71 2.06 -16.78
C ILE A 69 16.01 1.96 -15.99
N GLN A 70 16.76 0.86 -16.15
CA GLN A 70 18.09 0.73 -15.59
C GLN A 70 18.99 1.89 -16.02
N ALA A 71 19.03 2.26 -17.30
CA ALA A 71 19.84 3.38 -17.77
C ALA A 71 19.48 4.72 -17.11
N ILE A 72 18.21 4.92 -16.74
CA ILE A 72 17.73 6.11 -16.02
C ILE A 72 18.16 6.08 -14.55
N VAL A 73 18.08 4.92 -13.89
CA VAL A 73 18.26 4.78 -12.43
C VAL A 73 19.72 4.52 -12.03
N GLN A 74 20.51 3.89 -12.90
CA GLN A 74 21.90 3.51 -12.64
C GLN A 74 22.78 4.67 -12.14
N PRO A 75 22.70 5.90 -12.70
CA PRO A 75 23.51 7.02 -12.21
C PRO A 75 23.20 7.37 -10.74
N CYS A 76 21.94 7.29 -10.33
CA CYS A 76 21.50 7.54 -8.95
C CYS A 76 22.00 6.46 -7.99
N ALA A 77 21.98 5.20 -8.41
CA ALA A 77 22.47 4.07 -7.62
C ALA A 77 24.01 4.05 -7.49
N THR A 78 24.73 4.57 -8.49
CA THR A 78 26.20 4.49 -8.54
C THR A 78 26.87 5.65 -7.80
N HIS A 79 26.31 6.86 -7.85
CA HIS A 79 26.94 8.07 -7.30
C HIS A 79 26.53 8.40 -5.86
N ARG A 80 25.78 7.52 -5.18
CA ARG A 80 25.37 7.70 -3.78
C ARG A 80 26.36 7.08 -2.80
N ASP A 81 26.28 7.50 -1.55
CA ASP A 81 27.01 6.89 -0.43
C ASP A 81 26.54 5.45 -0.17
N GLU A 82 27.34 4.63 0.53
CA GLU A 82 26.92 3.27 0.89
C GLU A 82 25.81 3.24 1.95
N ASP A 83 25.84 4.21 2.87
CA ASP A 83 24.86 4.30 3.94
C ASP A 83 23.48 4.75 3.40
N PRO A 84 22.37 4.17 3.90
CA PRO A 84 21.03 4.62 3.54
C PRO A 84 20.73 5.99 4.16
N GLU A 85 20.13 6.90 3.37
CA GLU A 85 19.56 8.12 3.93
C GLU A 85 18.39 7.78 4.87
N VAL A 86 18.17 8.61 5.88
CA VAL A 86 17.14 8.37 6.91
C VAL A 86 15.96 9.29 6.67
N PHE A 87 14.98 8.81 5.90
CA PHE A 87 13.71 9.49 5.70
C PHE A 87 12.52 8.52 5.66
N GLY A 88 11.34 9.03 5.98
CA GLY A 88 10.07 8.29 5.91
C GLY A 88 9.24 8.68 4.69
N ARG A 89 7.98 8.24 4.67
CA ARG A 89 7.02 8.48 3.58
C ARG A 89 6.79 9.95 3.32
N ARG A 90 6.63 10.76 4.37
CA ARG A 90 6.32 12.19 4.23
C ARG A 90 7.42 12.90 3.43
N GLU A 91 8.66 12.73 3.84
CA GLU A 91 9.82 13.37 3.21
C GLU A 91 10.12 12.79 1.82
N PHE A 92 9.91 11.48 1.62
CA PHE A 92 9.95 10.88 0.28
C PHE A 92 8.96 11.57 -0.67
N LEU A 93 7.71 11.77 -0.25
CA LEU A 93 6.67 12.39 -1.06
C LEU A 93 6.91 13.89 -1.27
N GLU A 94 7.38 14.61 -0.25
CA GLU A 94 7.78 16.02 -0.37
C GLU A 94 8.92 16.19 -1.37
N THR A 95 9.95 15.34 -1.28
CA THR A 95 11.09 15.38 -2.20
C THR A 95 10.68 15.04 -3.63
N LEU A 96 9.81 14.05 -3.81
CA LEU A 96 9.31 13.67 -5.12
C LEU A 96 8.41 14.76 -5.73
N ALA A 97 7.55 15.36 -4.91
CA ALA A 97 6.68 16.46 -5.31
C ALA A 97 7.50 17.68 -5.77
N GLU A 98 8.55 18.04 -5.02
CA GLU A 98 9.46 19.12 -5.37
C GLU A 98 10.20 18.83 -6.68
N HIS A 99 10.76 17.63 -6.84
CA HIS A 99 11.50 17.24 -8.03
C HIS A 99 10.62 17.22 -9.29
N LEU A 100 9.38 16.74 -9.18
CA LEU A 100 8.45 16.63 -10.31
C LEU A 100 7.60 17.89 -10.52
N HIS A 101 7.74 18.91 -9.67
CA HIS A 101 6.91 20.12 -9.67
C HIS A 101 5.40 19.82 -9.61
N ILE A 102 5.01 18.86 -8.77
CA ILE A 102 3.62 18.45 -8.52
C ILE A 102 3.26 18.64 -7.03
N ASP A 103 2.00 18.48 -6.67
CA ASP A 103 1.60 18.45 -5.25
C ASP A 103 1.86 17.07 -4.60
N THR A 104 1.84 17.04 -3.28
CA THR A 104 2.17 15.84 -2.49
C THR A 104 1.14 14.70 -2.66
N ASP A 105 -0.13 15.02 -2.91
CA ASP A 105 -1.16 13.99 -3.15
C ASP A 105 -0.94 13.33 -4.53
N GLN A 106 -0.56 14.12 -5.53
CA GLN A 106 -0.13 13.60 -6.82
C GLN A 106 1.15 12.78 -6.70
N ALA A 107 2.16 13.27 -5.97
CA ALA A 107 3.38 12.49 -5.73
C ALA A 107 3.07 11.13 -5.10
N ARG A 108 2.10 11.05 -4.19
CA ARG A 108 1.61 9.79 -3.63
C ARG A 108 1.02 8.88 -4.69
N ALA A 109 0.12 9.40 -5.53
CA ALA A 109 -0.50 8.63 -6.61
C ALA A 109 0.56 8.10 -7.60
N VAL A 110 1.50 8.96 -8.00
CA VAL A 110 2.63 8.62 -8.88
C VAL A 110 3.48 7.51 -8.26
N SER A 111 3.83 7.65 -6.98
CA SER A 111 4.64 6.65 -6.26
C SER A 111 3.99 5.26 -6.29
N HIS A 112 2.69 5.20 -5.96
CA HIS A 112 1.95 3.94 -6.03
C HIS A 112 1.90 3.35 -7.43
N ALA A 113 1.66 4.18 -8.46
CA ALA A 113 1.61 3.73 -9.84
C ALA A 113 2.96 3.15 -10.30
N VAL A 114 4.07 3.84 -9.98
CA VAL A 114 5.43 3.41 -10.32
C VAL A 114 5.79 2.11 -9.61
N PHE A 115 5.64 2.06 -8.27
CA PHE A 115 6.02 0.87 -7.49
C PHE A 115 5.18 -0.35 -7.88
N ALA A 116 3.87 -0.18 -8.05
CA ALA A 116 3.01 -1.28 -8.48
C ALA A 116 3.32 -1.78 -9.91
N ALA A 117 3.82 -0.91 -10.80
CA ALA A 117 4.23 -1.32 -12.14
C ALA A 117 5.58 -2.05 -12.12
N VAL A 118 6.55 -1.56 -11.34
CA VAL A 118 7.89 -2.16 -11.21
C VAL A 118 7.84 -3.53 -10.53
N GLU A 119 7.11 -3.66 -9.41
CA GLU A 119 6.97 -4.91 -8.66
C GLU A 119 6.44 -6.09 -9.48
N ARG A 120 5.69 -5.81 -10.55
CA ARG A 120 5.14 -6.86 -11.42
C ARG A 120 6.16 -7.45 -12.38
N GLU A 121 7.23 -6.71 -12.65
CA GLU A 121 8.18 -7.03 -13.72
C GLU A 121 9.57 -7.39 -13.17
N ILE A 122 9.92 -7.00 -11.95
CA ILE A 122 11.17 -7.41 -11.30
C ILE A 122 11.03 -8.73 -10.51
N PRO A 123 12.13 -9.46 -10.25
CA PRO A 123 12.05 -10.72 -9.50
C PRO A 123 11.53 -10.53 -8.07
N MET A 124 10.73 -11.48 -7.57
CA MET A 124 10.17 -11.43 -6.22
C MET A 124 11.21 -11.33 -5.09
N LYS A 125 12.41 -11.88 -5.32
CA LYS A 125 13.55 -11.73 -4.40
C LYS A 125 13.86 -10.24 -4.19
N GLU A 126 14.04 -9.51 -5.29
CA GLU A 126 14.37 -8.08 -5.27
C GLU A 126 13.27 -7.25 -4.61
N VAL A 127 11.99 -7.59 -4.86
CA VAL A 127 10.86 -6.94 -4.16
C VAL A 127 10.97 -7.10 -2.65
N THR A 128 11.31 -8.31 -2.18
CA THR A 128 11.43 -8.65 -0.76
C THR A 128 12.64 -7.96 -0.11
N ASP A 129 13.77 -7.96 -0.81
CA ASP A 129 15.01 -7.36 -0.34
C ASP A 129 14.83 -5.84 -0.20
N ILE A 130 14.24 -5.17 -1.20
CA ILE A 130 13.88 -3.74 -1.13
C ILE A 130 12.90 -3.48 0.02
N GLU A 131 11.81 -4.25 0.11
CA GLU A 131 10.82 -4.08 1.18
C GLU A 131 11.47 -4.19 2.57
N SER A 132 12.44 -5.08 2.76
CA SER A 132 13.14 -5.28 4.03
C SER A 132 13.88 -4.02 4.51
N GLN A 133 14.32 -3.14 3.60
CA GLN A 133 15.06 -1.91 3.90
C GLN A 133 14.15 -0.72 4.23
N LEU A 134 12.85 -0.82 3.94
CA LEU A 134 11.94 0.30 4.08
C LEU A 134 11.39 0.43 5.52
N PRO A 135 11.25 1.66 6.04
CA PRO A 135 10.48 1.89 7.25
C PRO A 135 9.00 1.60 7.01
N ALA A 136 8.26 1.33 8.09
CA ALA A 136 6.87 0.87 8.03
C ALA A 136 5.94 1.79 7.22
N ASP A 137 6.14 3.10 7.30
CA ASP A 137 5.34 4.09 6.58
C ASP A 137 5.65 4.14 5.07
N LEU A 138 6.89 3.85 4.64
CA LEU A 138 7.25 3.71 3.22
C LEU A 138 6.79 2.39 2.62
N LYS A 139 6.73 1.32 3.42
CA LYS A 139 6.08 0.07 3.02
C LYS A 139 4.61 0.26 2.64
N GLU A 140 3.96 1.30 3.17
CA GLU A 140 2.59 1.61 2.73
C GLU A 140 2.53 2.06 1.26
N LEU A 141 3.61 2.62 0.73
CA LEU A 141 3.74 2.95 -0.70
C LEU A 141 4.22 1.74 -1.52
N TRP A 142 5.13 0.95 -0.95
CA TRP A 142 5.78 -0.21 -1.56
C TRP A 142 4.98 -1.48 -1.33
N GLY A 143 4.34 -1.99 -2.37
CA GLY A 143 3.53 -3.18 -2.31
C GLY A 143 2.10 -2.93 -2.76
N ARG A 144 1.45 -4.00 -3.23
CA ARG A 144 -0.01 -4.06 -3.30
C ARG A 144 -0.58 -4.03 -1.88
N HIS A 145 -0.74 -2.85 -1.31
CA HIS A 145 -1.97 -2.60 -0.59
C HIS A 145 -3.10 -2.86 -1.59
N ARG A 146 -3.66 -4.06 -1.51
CA ARG A 146 -4.91 -4.42 -2.17
C ARG A 146 -5.81 -3.19 -2.03
N ALA A 147 -6.40 -2.77 -3.14
CA ALA A 147 -7.69 -2.11 -3.11
C ALA A 147 -8.73 -3.06 -2.47
N ALA A 148 -8.58 -3.26 -1.15
CA ALA A 148 -9.45 -4.02 -0.28
C ALA A 148 -9.58 -3.16 0.97
N GLY A 149 -10.60 -2.31 0.98
CA GLY A 149 -11.16 -1.84 2.25
C GLY A 149 -10.98 -0.37 2.61
N SER A 150 -10.99 0.58 1.67
CA SER A 150 -11.67 1.86 1.97
C SER A 150 -13.17 1.66 1.81
N SER A 151 -13.71 0.80 2.64
CA SER A 151 -15.12 0.77 3.03
C SER A 151 -15.16 1.13 4.51
N HIS A 152 -14.69 2.33 4.85
CA HIS A 152 -15.38 3.11 5.87
C HIS A 152 -16.58 3.79 5.19
N ALA A 153 -17.47 2.96 4.62
CA ALA A 153 -18.85 3.34 4.48
C ALA A 153 -19.38 3.34 5.91
N GLU A 154 -19.34 4.53 6.52
CA GLU A 154 -20.41 5.09 7.31
C GLU A 154 -21.43 4.03 7.78
N ARG A 155 -21.41 3.68 9.06
CA ARG A 155 -22.50 2.93 9.67
C ARG A 155 -23.77 3.79 9.54
N PRO A 156 -24.80 3.42 8.77
CA PRO A 156 -26.11 3.98 9.03
C PRO A 156 -26.57 3.39 10.37
N ALA A 157 -26.80 4.27 11.34
CA ALA A 157 -27.71 3.96 12.43
C ALA A 157 -29.11 3.84 11.82
N ASP A 158 -29.62 2.62 11.70
CA ASP A 158 -31.05 2.36 11.54
C ASP A 158 -31.37 1.02 12.22
N THR A 159 -31.95 1.08 13.43
CA THR A 159 -33.39 0.85 13.65
C THR A 159 -33.85 -0.52 13.17
N SER A 160 -34.06 -1.45 14.09
CA SER A 160 -35.23 -2.36 14.14
C SER A 160 -34.93 -3.57 15.02
N LEU A 161 -35.41 -3.51 16.26
CA LEU A 161 -35.95 -4.68 16.94
C LEU A 161 -37.33 -4.25 17.46
N ALA A 162 -38.30 -4.35 16.56
CA ALA A 162 -39.71 -4.29 16.89
C ALA A 162 -40.13 -5.57 17.65
N GLU A 163 -40.93 -5.33 18.67
CA GLU A 163 -41.65 -6.21 19.59
C GLU A 163 -42.32 -7.46 18.96
N PRO A 164 -42.34 -8.60 19.67
CA PRO A 164 -43.36 -9.64 19.48
C PRO A 164 -44.60 -9.42 20.40
N PRO A 165 -45.80 -9.93 20.01
CA PRO A 165 -47.10 -9.53 20.55
C PRO A 165 -47.45 -10.12 21.95
N PRO A 166 -48.46 -9.55 22.65
CA PRO A 166 -48.80 -9.93 24.02
C PRO A 166 -49.56 -11.25 24.10
N ARG A 167 -49.25 -12.08 25.12
CA ARG A 167 -50.11 -13.18 25.56
C ARG A 167 -50.59 -12.94 26.98
N ALA A 168 -51.88 -13.23 27.15
CA ALA A 168 -52.73 -12.85 28.26
C ALA A 168 -52.47 -13.58 29.58
N SER A 169 -53.02 -12.96 30.62
CA SER A 169 -53.04 -13.16 32.07
C SER A 169 -53.25 -14.57 32.64
N VAL A 170 -52.62 -14.82 33.80
CA VAL A 170 -53.17 -15.45 35.02
C VAL A 170 -52.27 -14.96 36.19
N ASP A 171 -52.69 -14.06 37.10
CA ASP A 171 -53.48 -14.24 38.35
C ASP A 171 -53.08 -15.52 39.12
N THR A 172 -52.56 -15.58 40.35
CA THR A 172 -52.56 -14.79 41.61
C THR A 172 -51.48 -15.43 42.55
N PRO A 173 -51.37 -15.20 43.88
CA PRO A 173 -51.25 -14.00 44.72
C PRO A 173 -49.95 -13.99 45.60
N ALA A 174 -49.67 -12.88 46.29
CA ALA A 174 -48.75 -12.80 47.45
C ALA A 174 -49.51 -13.13 48.78
N PRO A 175 -48.97 -12.93 50.00
CA PRO A 175 -47.60 -12.98 50.56
C PRO A 175 -47.50 -13.93 51.79
N ASP A 176 -46.32 -14.24 52.35
CA ASP A 176 -46.12 -14.30 53.82
C ASP A 176 -44.64 -14.41 54.25
N GLN A 177 -44.25 -13.44 55.08
CA GLN A 177 -43.29 -13.39 56.21
C GLN A 177 -42.24 -14.51 56.39
N LEU A 178 -41.02 -14.13 56.83
CA LEU A 178 -40.55 -14.36 58.23
C LEU A 178 -39.00 -14.33 58.36
N ARG A 179 -38.47 -13.28 59.02
CA ARG A 179 -37.27 -13.25 59.92
C ARG A 179 -35.88 -13.44 59.27
N ASP A 180 -34.80 -12.77 59.71
CA ASP A 180 -34.29 -12.65 61.08
C ASP A 180 -33.65 -11.28 61.43
N ASP A 181 -33.58 -11.11 62.76
CA ASP A 181 -33.13 -10.02 63.61
C ASP A 181 -31.62 -10.11 63.93
N VAL A 182 -30.94 -8.96 64.15
CA VAL A 182 -29.92 -8.65 65.19
C VAL A 182 -29.13 -7.40 64.72
N GLY A 183 -29.22 -6.23 65.36
CA GLY A 183 -28.63 -5.85 66.66
C GLY A 183 -27.26 -5.17 66.42
N ALA A 184 -27.16 -3.85 66.28
CA ALA A 184 -26.99 -2.83 67.32
C ALA A 184 -25.52 -2.46 67.63
N ASP A 185 -25.34 -1.17 67.98
CA ASP A 185 -24.15 -0.47 68.52
C ASP A 185 -23.18 0.17 67.48
N GLY A 186 -22.91 1.48 67.40
CA GLY A 186 -23.30 2.63 68.24
C GLY A 186 -22.15 3.18 69.10
N THR A 187 -21.17 3.92 68.55
CA THR A 187 -20.29 4.86 69.30
C THR A 187 -19.64 5.86 68.31
N ALA A 188 -20.06 7.14 68.33
CA ALA A 188 -19.34 8.36 68.76
C ALA A 188 -18.07 8.70 67.92
N ALA A 189 -18.08 9.77 67.13
CA ALA A 189 -17.78 11.18 67.47
C ALA A 189 -16.27 11.44 67.60
#